data_AF-A0A3R7SVN2-F1
#
_entry.id   AF-A0A3R7SVN2-F1
#
_cell.length_a   1.000
_cell.length_b   1.000
_cell.length_c   1.000
_cell.angle_alpha   90.00
_cell.angle_beta   90.00
_cell.angle_gamma   90.00
#
_symmetry.space_group_name_H-M   'P 1'
#
loop_
_entity.id
_entity.type
_entity.pdbx_description
1 polymer ?
#
loop_
_entity_poly.entity_id
_entity_poly.type
_entity_poly.pdbx_seq_one_letter_code
_entity_poly.pdbx_strand_id
1 'polypeptide(L)'
;MWVNRDLGSFEWFLEVLAALEEEQCVVGAAMETFLSLHLYKTGPAPLSPNLPLSSSIRHGRPDWDKVFQGIRESRIGKVCVFYCGPPALVGVLKEKCIQYKFEFKREMF
;
A
#
# COMPACT_ATOMS: atom_id res chain seq x y z
N MET A 1 1.12 0.22 -1.60
CA MET A 1 -0.09 0.34 -0.74
C MET A 1 -1.22 -0.40 -1.41
N TRP A 2 -2.00 -1.17 -0.65
CA TRP A 2 -3.16 -1.89 -1.18
C TRP A 2 -4.39 -1.53 -0.37
N VAL A 3 -5.46 -1.08 -1.05
CA VAL A 3 -6.74 -0.72 -0.44
C VAL A 3 -7.79 -1.66 -0.98
N ASN A 4 -8.33 -2.52 -0.12
CA ASN A 4 -9.31 -3.51 -0.50
C ASN A 4 -10.54 -3.44 0.40
N ARG A 5 -11.72 -3.74 -0.14
CA ARG A 5 -12.96 -3.85 0.63
C ARG A 5 -13.15 -5.25 1.19
N ASP A 6 -12.84 -6.27 0.39
CA ASP A 6 -13.00 -7.67 0.74
C ASP A 6 -11.71 -8.43 0.44
N LEU A 7 -11.13 -9.02 1.47
CA LEU A 7 -9.87 -9.75 1.37
C LEU A 7 -10.07 -11.23 1.01
N GLY A 8 -11.29 -11.76 1.08
CA GLY A 8 -11.54 -13.20 0.91
C GLY A 8 -11.07 -13.74 -0.43
N SER A 9 -11.31 -13.01 -1.54
CA SER A 9 -10.84 -13.42 -2.87
C SER A 9 -9.34 -13.20 -3.12
N PHE A 10 -8.64 -12.58 -2.16
CA PHE A 10 -7.25 -12.15 -2.32
C PHE A 10 -6.35 -12.63 -1.17
N GLU A 11 -6.79 -13.61 -0.37
CA GLU A 11 -5.97 -14.18 0.71
C GLU A 11 -4.66 -14.77 0.18
N TRP A 12 -4.70 -15.44 -0.98
CA TRP A 12 -3.52 -15.96 -1.67
C TRP A 12 -2.45 -14.89 -1.93
N PHE A 13 -2.88 -13.65 -2.19
CA PHE A 13 -1.94 -12.55 -2.44
C PHE A 13 -1.29 -12.07 -1.13
N LEU A 14 -2.00 -12.16 0.00
CA LEU A 14 -1.42 -11.89 1.32
C LEU A 14 -0.37 -12.92 1.71
N GLU A 15 -0.53 -14.19 1.32
CA GLU A 15 0.50 -15.22 1.50
C GLU A 15 1.78 -14.87 0.72
N VAL A 16 1.65 -14.44 -0.53
CA VAL A 16 2.78 -13.97 -1.36
C VAL A 16 3.48 -12.77 -0.72
N LEU A 17 2.70 -11.80 -0.22
CA LEU A 17 3.24 -10.62 0.44
C LEU A 17 3.94 -10.95 1.77
N ALA A 18 3.43 -11.92 2.52
CA ALA A 18 4.03 -12.37 3.78
C ALA A 18 5.38 -13.06 3.54
N ALA A 19 5.46 -13.95 2.54
CA ALA A 19 6.72 -14.59 2.15
C ALA A 19 7.77 -13.55 1.73
N LEU A 20 7.36 -12.51 0.99
CA LEU A 20 8.25 -11.43 0.59
C LEU A 20 8.77 -10.60 1.78
N GLU A 21 7.92 -10.33 2.77
CA GLU A 21 8.32 -9.60 3.99
C GLU A 21 9.30 -10.43 4.84
N GLU A 22 9.13 -11.75 4.89
CA GLU A 22 10.05 -12.68 5.56
C GLU A 22 11.43 -12.70 4.89
N GLU A 23 11.49 -12.81 3.55
CA GLU A 23 12.75 -12.78 2.80
C GLU A 23 13.53 -11.47 3.02
N GLN A 24 12.84 -10.33 3.07
CA GLN A 24 13.45 -9.01 3.33
C GLN A 24 14.00 -8.84 4.76
N CYS A 25 13.64 -9.72 5.71
CA CYS A 25 14.15 -9.69 7.09
C CYS A 25 15.45 -10.48 7.27
N VAL A 26 15.85 -11.29 6.28
CA VAL A 26 17.05 -12.13 6.38
C VAL A 26 18.31 -11.30 6.15
N VAL A 27 19.11 -11.13 7.21
CA VAL A 27 20.39 -10.39 7.15
C VAL A 27 21.35 -11.09 6.20
N GLY A 28 21.81 -10.38 5.17
CA GLY A 28 22.71 -10.93 4.15
C GLY A 28 22.01 -11.68 3.00
N ALA A 29 20.67 -11.65 2.93
CA ALA A 29 19.95 -12.09 1.75
C ALA A 29 20.30 -11.24 0.53
N ALA A 30 20.09 -11.80 -0.67
CA ALA A 30 20.31 -11.09 -1.93
C ALA A 30 19.41 -9.84 -2.08
N MET A 31 18.33 -9.76 -1.32
CA MET A 31 17.35 -8.69 -1.40
C MET A 31 17.36 -7.84 -0.12
N GLU A 32 17.82 -6.60 -0.25
CA GLU A 32 17.70 -5.60 0.81
C GLU A 32 16.23 -5.17 0.99
N THR A 33 15.91 -4.49 2.09
CA THR A 33 14.57 -3.93 2.32
C THR A 33 14.23 -2.88 1.26
N PHE A 34 13.44 -3.27 0.25
CA PHE A 34 13.05 -2.41 -0.86
C PHE A 34 11.55 -2.10 -0.89
N LEU A 35 10.73 -3.00 -0.34
CA LEU A 35 9.27 -2.84 -0.30
C LEU A 35 8.81 -2.52 1.13
N SER A 36 8.01 -1.47 1.25
CA SER A 36 7.21 -1.17 2.45
C SER A 36 5.73 -1.25 2.10
N LEU A 37 5.02 -2.17 2.76
CA LEU A 37 3.64 -2.49 2.44
C LEU A 37 2.68 -1.89 3.47
N HIS A 38 1.78 -1.02 3.01
CA HIS A 38 0.66 -0.52 3.80
C HIS A 38 -0.64 -1.11 3.27
N LEU A 39 -1.34 -1.88 4.11
CA LEU A 39 -2.58 -2.58 3.80
C LEU A 39 -3.77 -1.89 4.44
N TYR A 40 -4.84 -1.67 3.67
CA TYR A 40 -6.08 -1.06 4.15
C TYR A 40 -7.30 -1.91 3.80
N LYS A 41 -8.07 -2.26 4.82
CA LYS A 41 -9.36 -2.92 4.67
C LYS A 41 -10.50 -1.95 4.95
N THR A 42 -11.31 -1.70 3.92
CA THR A 42 -12.41 -0.71 3.95
C THR A 42 -13.79 -1.33 4.17
N GLY A 43 -13.95 -2.64 4.03
CA GLY A 43 -15.21 -3.34 4.25
C GLY A 43 -15.45 -3.72 5.71
N PRO A 44 -16.70 -4.00 6.10
CA PRO A 44 -17.08 -4.29 7.48
C PRO A 44 -16.90 -5.76 7.88
N ALA A 45 -16.75 -6.69 6.93
CA ALA A 45 -16.61 -8.13 7.22
C ALA A 45 -15.39 -8.38 8.12
N PRO A 46 -15.42 -9.32 9.07
CA PRO A 46 -14.24 -9.63 9.89
C PRO A 46 -13.09 -10.18 9.04
N LEU A 47 -11.86 -10.07 9.54
CA LEU A 47 -10.72 -10.79 8.98
C LEU A 47 -10.88 -12.29 9.26
N SER A 48 -10.35 -13.15 8.39
CA SER A 48 -10.31 -14.58 8.65
C SER A 48 -9.33 -14.90 9.79
N PRO A 49 -9.58 -15.94 10.61
CA PRO A 49 -8.84 -16.18 11.85
C PRO A 49 -7.33 -16.45 11.70
N ASN A 50 -6.84 -16.74 10.49
CA ASN A 50 -5.43 -17.05 10.23
C ASN A 50 -4.87 -16.23 9.06
N LEU A 51 -5.47 -15.07 8.77
CA LEU A 51 -5.04 -14.25 7.66
C LEU A 51 -3.58 -13.79 7.86
N PRO A 52 -2.67 -14.05 6.91
CA PRO A 52 -1.33 -13.49 6.95
C PRO A 52 -1.37 -11.97 7.00
N LEU A 53 -0.39 -11.38 7.69
CA LEU A 53 -0.26 -9.91 7.84
C LEU A 53 -1.45 -9.24 8.53
N SER A 54 -2.32 -9.98 9.22
CA SER A 54 -3.51 -9.43 9.88
C SER A 54 -3.22 -8.27 10.85
N SER A 55 -2.10 -8.32 11.57
CA SER A 55 -1.61 -7.24 12.45
C SER A 55 -1.19 -5.97 11.69
N SER A 56 -0.79 -6.10 10.43
CA SER A 56 -0.36 -4.98 9.56
C SER A 56 -1.53 -4.33 8.81
N ILE A 57 -2.73 -4.92 8.85
CA ILE A 57 -3.94 -4.42 8.17
C ILE A 57 -4.57 -3.27 8.96
N ARG A 58 -4.64 -2.11 8.30
CA ARG A 58 -5.32 -0.92 8.83
C ARG A 58 -6.79 -0.94 8.43
N HIS A 59 -7.67 -0.67 9.39
CA HIS A 59 -9.09 -0.58 9.12
C HIS A 59 -9.47 0.82 8.64
N GLY A 60 -10.38 0.89 7.68
CA GLY A 60 -10.85 2.14 7.09
C GLY A 60 -10.06 2.57 5.85
N ARG A 61 -10.30 3.81 5.42
CA ARG A 61 -9.67 4.40 4.24
C ARG A 61 -8.35 5.08 4.63
N PRO A 62 -7.35 5.12 3.73
CA PRO A 62 -6.14 5.90 3.96
C PRO A 62 -6.45 7.38 4.15
N ASP A 63 -5.79 7.99 5.12
CA ASP A 63 -5.69 9.44 5.24
C ASP A 63 -4.57 9.91 4.30
N TRP A 64 -4.96 10.35 3.11
CA TRP A 64 -4.01 10.70 2.06
C TRP A 64 -3.08 11.86 2.44
N ASP A 65 -3.56 12.80 3.25
CA ASP A 65 -2.72 13.89 3.75
C ASP A 65 -1.59 13.35 4.62
N LYS A 66 -1.90 12.50 5.61
CA LYS A 66 -0.87 11.87 6.45
C LYS A 66 0.07 10.98 5.65
N VAL A 67 -0.46 10.21 4.69
CA VAL A 67 0.37 9.33 3.84
C VAL A 67 1.37 10.15 3.03
N PHE A 68 0.91 11.17 2.31
CA PHE A 68 1.77 11.97 1.45
C PHE A 68 2.75 12.82 2.26
N GLN A 69 2.30 13.37 3.39
CA GLN A 69 3.17 14.07 4.32
C GLN A 69 4.29 13.16 4.84
N GLY A 70 3.97 11.95 5.29
CA GLY A 70 4.98 11.00 5.78
C GLY A 70 6.02 10.64 4.71
N ILE A 71 5.59 10.44 3.45
CA ILE A 71 6.51 10.18 2.32
C ILE A 71 7.39 11.41 2.04
N ARG A 72 6.85 12.63 2.18
CA ARG A 72 7.63 13.84 1.98
C ARG A 72 8.69 14.02 3.07
N GLU A 73 8.33 13.70 4.31
CA GLU A 73 9.21 13.80 5.48
C GLU A 73 10.33 12.75 5.49
N SER A 74 10.12 11.59 4.85
CA SER A 74 11.16 10.56 4.73
C SER A 74 12.32 10.93 3.80
N ARG A 75 12.19 12.03 3.02
CA ARG A 75 13.25 12.60 2.17
C ARG A 75 13.91 11.60 1.20
N ILE A 76 13.16 10.61 0.71
CA ILE A 76 13.61 9.57 -0.23
C ILE A 76 13.88 10.07 -1.67
N GLY A 77 13.99 11.39 -1.87
CA GLY A 77 14.27 11.99 -3.18
C GLY A 77 13.02 12.20 -4.04
N LYS A 78 13.13 11.87 -5.34
CA LYS A 78 12.03 11.99 -6.30
C LYS A 78 11.03 10.86 -6.08
N VAL A 79 9.75 11.19 -5.99
CA VAL A 79 8.67 10.23 -5.74
C VAL A 79 7.73 10.21 -6.94
N CYS A 80 7.41 9.00 -7.41
CA CYS A 80 6.41 8.74 -8.43
C CYS A 80 5.32 7.84 -7.85
N VAL A 81 4.06 8.25 -8.01
CA VAL A 81 2.88 7.55 -7.52
C VAL A 81 2.16 6.90 -8.69
N PHE A 82 2.11 5.57 -8.67
CA PHE A 82 1.38 4.76 -9.62
C PHE A 82 0.03 4.34 -9.03
N TYR A 83 -1.04 4.47 -9.82
CA TYR A 83 -2.39 4.14 -9.37
C TYR A 83 -3.16 3.31 -10.38
N CYS A 84 -3.61 2.13 -9.95
CA CYS A 84 -4.57 1.27 -10.64
C CYS A 84 -5.74 0.98 -9.68
N GLY A 85 -6.96 1.45 -10.02
CA GLY A 85 -8.13 1.29 -9.17
C GLY A 85 -9.32 2.16 -9.59
N PRO A 86 -10.35 2.29 -8.73
CA PRO A 86 -11.57 3.04 -9.03
C PRO A 86 -11.34 4.48 -9.51
N PRO A 87 -12.02 4.95 -10.58
CA PRO A 87 -11.83 6.29 -11.13
C PRO A 87 -12.03 7.44 -10.13
N ALA A 88 -12.89 7.25 -9.13
CA ALA A 88 -13.20 8.26 -8.11
C ALA A 88 -11.96 8.72 -7.31
N LEU A 89 -10.93 7.88 -7.18
CA LEU A 89 -9.74 8.23 -6.41
C LEU A 89 -8.64 8.90 -7.24
N VAL A 90 -8.73 8.85 -8.58
CA VAL A 90 -7.74 9.43 -9.49
C VAL A 90 -7.57 10.93 -9.25
N GLY A 91 -8.69 11.66 -9.13
CA GLY A 91 -8.68 13.10 -8.88
C GLY A 91 -8.00 13.45 -7.56
N VAL A 92 -8.38 12.75 -6.49
CA VAL A 92 -7.82 12.94 -5.14
C VAL A 92 -6.31 12.72 -5.13
N LEU A 93 -5.84 11.60 -5.67
CA LEU A 93 -4.41 11.29 -5.67
C LEU A 93 -3.61 12.22 -6.57
N LYS A 94 -4.17 12.61 -7.72
CA LYS A 94 -3.53 13.56 -8.63
C LYS A 94 -3.36 14.93 -7.97
N GLU A 95 -4.38 15.42 -7.27
CA GLU A 95 -4.31 16.68 -6.52
C GLU A 95 -3.24 16.63 -5.42
N LYS A 96 -3.19 15.55 -4.64
CA LYS A 96 -2.13 15.35 -3.64
C LYS A 96 -0.74 15.28 -4.28
N CYS A 97 -0.58 14.60 -5.41
CA CYS A 97 0.71 14.59 -6.12
C CYS A 97 1.16 16.00 -6.52
N ILE A 98 0.25 16.84 -7.01
CA ILE A 98 0.56 18.26 -7.32
C ILE A 98 0.98 19.00 -6.05
N GLN A 99 0.20 18.89 -4.97
CA GLN A 99 0.47 19.55 -3.69
C GLN A 99 1.86 19.20 -3.12
N TYR A 100 2.24 17.92 -3.18
CA TYR A 100 3.50 17.43 -2.61
C TYR A 100 4.65 17.34 -3.63
N LYS A 101 4.42 17.78 -4.87
CA LYS A 101 5.38 17.75 -5.99
C LYS A 101 5.89 16.34 -6.32
N PHE A 102 4.98 15.37 -6.31
CA PHE A 102 5.22 13.99 -6.76
C PHE A 102 4.74 13.82 -8.20
N GLU A 103 5.37 12.91 -8.94
CA GLU A 103 4.89 12.49 -10.26
C GLU A 103 3.69 11.54 -10.07
N PHE A 104 2.69 11.63 -10.94
CA PHE A 104 1.50 10.77 -10.90
C PHE A 104 1.31 10.04 -12.22
N LYS A 105 1.13 8.72 -12.14
CA LYS A 105 0.80 7.86 -13.28
C LYS A 105 -0.42 7.02 -12.98
N ARG A 106 -1.39 7.06 -13.89
CA ARG A 106 -2.52 6.14 -13.86
C ARG A 106 -2.17 4.95 -14.73
N GLU A 107 -2.28 3.77 -14.16
CA GLU A 107 -1.96 2.51 -14.81
C GLU A 107 -3.24 1.68 -15.03
N MET A 108 -3.25 0.91 -16.11
CA MET A 108 -4.29 -0.08 -16.42
C MET A 108 -3.55 -1.39 -16.70
N PHE A 109 -3.41 -2.21 -15.67
CA PHE A 109 -2.76 -3.51 -15.71
C PHE A 109 -3.76 -4.63 -16.02
#